data_AF-A0A0D2VD34-F1
#
_entry.id   AF-A0A0D2VD34-F1
#
_cell.length_a   1.000
_cell.length_b   1.000
_cell.length_c   1.000
_cell.angle_alpha   90.00
_cell.angle_beta   90.00
_cell.angle_gamma   90.00
#
_symmetry.space_group_name_H-M   'P 1'
#
loop_
_entity.id
_entity.type
_entity.pdbx_description
1 polymer ?
#
loop_
_entity_poly.entity_id
_entity_poly.type
_entity_poly.pdbx_seq_one_letter_code
_entity_poly.pdbx_strand_id
1 'polypeptide(L)'
;MRMYFEGFSEYMKSGGELAYQQLCSEITVEFNDCSKQVLEMESVFLNPDYCRVDLAELLRAIQTQEKQKLHLTATIQVLKKAGRPSERLMNHENCSFKKPMEHECVHLQEITEAAGTEEAEANAEYDNALKEAIRGVQDAVTAINEHLEEVRYEIAALEAE
;
A
#
# COMPACT_ATOMS: atom_id res chain seq x y z
N MET A 1 6.14 8.96 -0.32
CA MET A 1 5.61 7.79 0.43
C MET A 1 5.54 7.96 1.94
N ARG A 2 6.57 8.49 2.62
CA ARG A 2 6.58 8.64 4.09
C ARG A 2 5.37 9.43 4.64
N MET A 3 5.06 10.57 4.03
CA MET A 3 3.89 11.40 4.40
C MET A 3 2.56 10.63 4.27
N TYR A 4 2.46 9.71 3.30
CA TYR A 4 1.28 8.90 3.08
C TYR A 4 1.05 7.90 4.23
N PHE A 5 2.13 7.30 4.75
CA PHE A 5 2.06 6.40 5.92
C PHE A 5 1.78 7.14 7.22
N GLU A 6 2.39 8.31 7.42
CA GLU A 6 2.16 9.15 8.60
C GLU A 6 0.71 9.64 8.64
N GLY A 7 0.17 10.13 7.51
CA GLY A 7 -1.23 10.53 7.42
C GLY A 7 -2.22 9.37 7.61
N PHE A 8 -1.92 8.17 7.10
CA PHE A 8 -2.75 6.99 7.36
C PHE A 8 -2.71 6.57 8.84
N SER A 9 -1.55 6.65 9.49
CA SER A 9 -1.41 6.37 10.92
C SER A 9 -2.23 7.34 11.77
N GLU A 10 -2.22 8.63 11.40
CA GLU A 10 -3.04 9.65 12.04
C GLU A 10 -4.54 9.45 11.80
N TYR A 11 -4.93 9.07 10.59
CA TYR A 11 -6.29 8.67 10.26
C TYR A 11 -6.79 7.52 11.14
N MET A 12 -6.01 6.45 11.26
CA MET A 12 -6.37 5.29 12.08
C MET A 12 -6.49 5.62 13.58
N LYS A 13 -5.80 6.66 14.07
CA LYS A 13 -5.88 7.12 15.48
C LYS A 13 -7.04 8.08 15.73
N SER A 14 -7.28 9.00 14.80
CA SER A 14 -8.21 10.14 14.99
C SER A 14 -9.59 9.91 14.39
N GLY A 15 -9.73 8.96 13.45
CA GLY A 15 -10.93 8.82 12.62
C GLY A 15 -11.15 9.98 11.63
N GLY A 16 -10.16 10.88 11.48
CA GLY A 16 -10.23 12.07 10.63
C GLY A 16 -10.18 11.76 9.13
N GLU A 17 -11.28 11.20 8.61
CA GLU A 17 -11.37 10.75 7.21
C GLU A 17 -11.17 11.90 6.19
N LEU A 18 -11.71 13.09 6.46
CA LEU A 18 -11.62 14.23 5.55
C LEU A 18 -10.17 14.71 5.35
N ALA A 19 -9.41 14.87 6.43
CA ALA A 19 -8.01 15.31 6.36
C ALA A 19 -7.13 14.29 5.63
N TYR A 20 -7.39 13.00 5.85
CA TYR A 20 -6.68 11.93 5.14
C TYR A 20 -7.03 11.84 3.66
N GLN A 21 -8.31 12.03 3.30
CA GLN A 21 -8.74 12.10 1.91
C GLN A 21 -8.11 13.29 1.17
N GLN A 22 -8.04 14.45 1.81
CA GLN A 22 -7.35 15.63 1.26
C GLN A 22 -5.87 15.33 1.00
N LEU A 23 -5.16 14.79 1.99
CA LEU A 23 -3.77 14.38 1.85
C LEU A 23 -3.59 13.36 0.71
N CYS A 24 -4.49 12.37 0.58
CA CYS A 24 -4.45 11.40 -0.51
C CYS A 24 -4.62 12.08 -1.87
N SER A 25 -5.53 13.06 -1.97
CA SER A 25 -5.75 13.82 -3.20
C SER A 25 -4.50 14.62 -3.59
N GLU A 26 -3.91 15.35 -2.64
CA GLU A 26 -2.69 16.13 -2.86
C GLU A 26 -1.54 15.25 -3.34
N ILE A 27 -1.26 14.18 -2.61
CA ILE A 27 -0.19 13.24 -2.96
C ILE A 27 -0.44 12.59 -4.33
N THR A 28 -1.70 12.29 -4.67
CA THR A 28 -2.06 11.71 -5.98
C THR A 28 -1.77 12.68 -7.12
N VAL A 29 -2.03 13.98 -6.93
CA VAL A 29 -1.71 15.01 -7.94
C VAL A 29 -0.20 15.08 -8.15
N GLU A 30 0.58 15.23 -7.08
CA GLU A 30 2.04 15.30 -7.16
C GLU A 30 2.65 14.06 -7.83
N PHE A 31 2.14 12.87 -7.51
CA PHE A 31 2.58 11.63 -8.15
C PHE A 31 2.25 11.58 -9.64
N ASN A 32 1.04 12.01 -10.03
CA ASN A 32 0.65 12.04 -11.43
C ASN A 32 1.52 13.01 -12.23
N ASP A 33 1.84 14.18 -11.68
CA ASP A 33 2.66 15.17 -12.37
C ASP A 33 4.12 14.73 -12.46
N CYS A 34 4.67 14.11 -11.42
CA CYS A 34 5.98 13.46 -11.48
C CYS A 34 6.00 12.32 -12.52
N SER A 35 4.94 11.49 -12.55
CA SER A 35 4.83 10.39 -13.51
C SER A 35 4.81 10.88 -14.95
N LYS A 36 4.13 11.99 -15.24
CA LYS A 36 4.13 12.59 -16.59
C LYS A 36 5.53 13.04 -17.00
N GLN A 37 6.26 13.71 -16.11
CA GLN A 37 7.62 14.16 -16.40
C GLN A 37 8.56 12.99 -16.72
N VAL A 38 8.45 11.87 -15.99
CA VAL A 38 9.25 10.67 -16.28
C VAL A 38 8.88 10.04 -17.61
N LEU A 39 7.59 10.01 -17.99
CA LEU A 39 7.14 9.50 -19.29
C LEU A 39 7.61 10.40 -20.46
N GLU A 40 7.63 11.71 -20.25
CA GLU A 40 8.19 12.67 -21.21
C GLU A 40 9.69 12.43 -21.40
N MET A 41 10.45 12.23 -20.31
CA MET A 41 11.87 11.89 -20.37
C MET A 41 12.12 10.55 -21.07
N GLU A 42 11.33 9.52 -20.77
CA GLU A 42 11.37 8.24 -21.46
C GLU A 42 11.18 8.42 -22.97
N SER A 43 10.21 9.24 -23.38
CA SER A 43 9.92 9.53 -24.79
C SER A 43 11.09 10.24 -25.49
N VAL A 44 11.79 11.12 -24.79
CA VAL A 44 13.02 11.78 -25.30
C VAL A 44 14.13 10.75 -25.52
N PHE A 45 14.36 9.86 -24.56
CA PHE A 45 15.40 8.83 -24.68
C PHE A 45 15.12 7.77 -25.75
N LEU A 46 13.84 7.54 -26.06
CA LEU A 46 13.42 6.69 -27.17
C LEU A 46 13.62 7.32 -28.56
N ASN A 47 13.85 8.63 -28.65
CA ASN A 47 14.14 9.25 -29.94
C ASN A 47 15.50 8.71 -30.47
N PRO A 48 15.53 8.18 -31.71
CA PRO A 48 16.74 7.63 -32.33
C PRO A 48 17.93 8.59 -32.36
N ASP A 49 17.68 9.91 -32.30
CA ASP A 49 18.74 10.93 -32.28
C ASP A 49 19.60 10.88 -31.00
N TYR A 50 19.06 10.33 -29.91
CA TYR A 50 19.77 10.23 -28.62
C TYR A 50 20.39 8.86 -28.36
N CYS A 51 19.93 7.80 -29.03
CA CYS A 51 20.44 6.42 -28.85
C CYS A 51 20.47 5.93 -27.39
N ARG A 52 19.61 6.44 -26.49
CA ARG A 52 19.58 6.10 -25.05
C ARG A 52 18.42 5.18 -24.66
N VAL A 53 18.23 4.12 -25.44
CA VAL A 53 17.17 3.13 -25.18
C VAL A 53 17.35 2.47 -23.80
N ASP A 54 18.59 2.31 -23.35
CA ASP A 54 18.97 1.84 -22.02
C ASP A 54 18.36 2.71 -20.91
N LEU A 55 18.51 4.05 -20.97
CA LEU A 55 17.91 4.95 -19.99
C LEU A 55 16.38 4.92 -20.03
N ALA A 56 15.79 4.80 -21.23
CA ALA A 56 14.35 4.66 -21.37
C ALA A 56 13.84 3.37 -20.69
N GLU A 57 14.56 2.25 -20.82
CA GLU A 57 14.25 0.99 -20.15
C GLU A 57 14.36 1.10 -18.63
N LEU A 58 15.40 1.77 -18.12
CA LEU A 58 15.56 2.03 -16.68
C LEU A 58 14.41 2.87 -16.12
N LEU A 59 14.03 3.96 -16.80
CA LEU A 59 12.89 4.79 -16.38
C LEU A 59 11.58 4.02 -16.38
N ARG A 60 11.36 3.16 -17.38
CA ARG A 60 10.17 2.29 -17.45
C ARG A 60 10.15 1.25 -16.33
N ALA A 61 11.31 0.69 -15.98
CA ALA A 61 11.44 -0.23 -14.86
C ALA A 61 11.11 0.47 -13.53
N ILE A 62 11.67 1.67 -13.30
CA ILE A 62 11.36 2.50 -12.13
C ILE A 62 9.87 2.80 -12.04
N GLN A 63 9.24 3.24 -13.13
CA GLN A 63 7.79 3.50 -13.22
C GLN A 63 6.97 2.26 -12.83
N THR A 64 7.35 1.10 -13.33
CA THR A 64 6.67 -0.17 -13.05
C THR A 64 6.77 -0.53 -11.57
N GLN A 65 7.96 -0.39 -10.98
CA GLN A 65 8.16 -0.65 -9.54
C GLN A 65 7.44 0.38 -8.66
N GLU A 66 7.40 1.66 -9.06
CA GLU A 66 6.68 2.69 -8.31
C GLU A 66 5.17 2.40 -8.30
N LYS A 67 4.60 1.99 -9.43
CA LYS A 67 3.21 1.57 -9.54
C LYS A 67 2.92 0.36 -8.66
N GLN A 68 3.79 -0.65 -8.67
CA GLN A 68 3.66 -1.83 -7.82
C GLN A 68 3.72 -1.47 -6.33
N LYS A 69 4.69 -0.62 -5.94
CA LYS A 69 4.85 -0.12 -4.57
C LYS A 69 3.62 0.63 -4.08
N LEU A 70 3.02 1.47 -4.94
CA LEU A 70 1.79 2.19 -4.63
C LEU A 70 0.62 1.22 -4.41
N HIS A 71 0.43 0.25 -5.31
CA HIS A 71 -0.64 -0.73 -5.20
C HIS A 71 -0.53 -1.58 -3.92
N LEU A 72 0.67 -2.07 -3.60
CA LEU A 72 0.90 -2.84 -2.38
C LEU A 72 0.70 -1.99 -1.13
N THR A 73 1.08 -0.71 -1.15
CA THR A 73 0.83 0.19 -0.02
C THR A 73 -0.65 0.42 0.22
N ALA A 74 -1.45 0.62 -0.84
CA ALA A 74 -2.90 0.70 -0.73
C ALA A 74 -3.50 -0.61 -0.18
N THR A 75 -2.98 -1.75 -0.61
CA THR A 75 -3.40 -3.08 -0.11
C THR A 75 -3.13 -3.21 1.40
N ILE A 76 -1.95 -2.81 1.88
CA ILE A 76 -1.62 -2.77 3.31
C ILE A 76 -2.62 -1.90 4.09
N GLN A 77 -2.99 -0.75 3.54
CA GLN A 77 -3.94 0.17 4.19
C GLN A 77 -5.34 -0.41 4.27
N VAL A 78 -5.83 -1.04 3.19
CA VAL A 78 -7.12 -1.72 3.17
C VAL A 78 -7.13 -2.86 4.20
N LEU A 79 -6.08 -3.68 4.24
CA LEU A 79 -5.94 -4.75 5.25
C LEU A 79 -5.96 -4.18 6.67
N LYS A 80 -5.13 -3.16 6.95
CA LYS A 80 -5.08 -2.53 8.29
C LYS A 80 -6.40 -1.87 8.70
N LYS A 81 -7.13 -1.27 7.75
CA LYS A 81 -8.45 -0.68 8.00
C LYS A 81 -9.52 -1.75 8.24
N ALA A 82 -9.48 -2.86 7.50
CA ALA A 82 -10.36 -4.00 7.73
C ALA A 82 -10.11 -4.68 9.08
N GLY A 83 -8.88 -4.57 9.60
CA GLY A 83 -8.48 -5.14 10.87
C GLY A 83 -8.33 -6.66 10.82
N ARG A 84 -7.59 -7.18 11.79
CA ARG A 84 -7.41 -8.62 11.99
C ARG A 84 -8.77 -9.23 12.32
N PRO A 85 -9.19 -10.35 11.69
CA PRO A 85 -10.50 -10.95 11.90
C PRO A 85 -10.88 -11.12 13.38
N SER A 86 -9.95 -11.59 14.22
CA SER A 86 -10.14 -11.74 15.67
C SER A 86 -10.30 -10.43 16.46
N GLU A 87 -9.88 -9.30 15.90
CA GLU A 87 -9.87 -7.98 16.56
C GLU A 87 -11.00 -7.07 16.05
N ARG A 88 -11.77 -7.52 15.05
CA ARG A 88 -12.90 -6.76 14.53
C ARG A 88 -13.94 -6.60 15.64
N LEU A 89 -14.31 -5.36 15.93
CA LEU A 89 -15.33 -5.04 16.92
C LEU A 89 -16.63 -5.77 16.61
N MET A 90 -17.09 -6.58 17.56
CA MET A 90 -18.38 -7.26 17.49
C MET A 90 -19.48 -6.20 17.60
N ASN A 91 -20.31 -6.09 16.56
CA ASN A 91 -21.35 -5.07 16.53
C ASN A 91 -22.56 -5.56 17.37
N HIS A 92 -22.79 -4.93 18.53
CA HIS A 92 -23.87 -5.30 19.46
C HIS A 92 -25.23 -4.65 19.14
N GLU A 93 -25.35 -3.99 17.98
CA GLU A 93 -26.57 -3.26 17.57
C GLU A 93 -27.85 -4.12 17.55
N ASN A 94 -27.72 -5.45 17.37
CA ASN A 94 -28.83 -6.39 17.37
C ASN A 94 -28.94 -7.25 18.65
N CYS A 95 -28.24 -6.90 19.73
CA CYS A 95 -28.35 -7.65 20.98
C CYS A 95 -29.67 -7.32 21.69
N SER A 96 -30.41 -8.37 22.08
CA SER A 96 -31.68 -8.20 22.78
C SER A 96 -31.49 -8.22 24.29
N PHE A 97 -32.06 -7.24 24.99
CA PHE A 97 -32.08 -7.18 26.45
C PHE A 97 -33.44 -7.67 26.96
N LYS A 98 -33.53 -8.95 27.32
CA LYS A 98 -34.79 -9.53 27.85
C LYS A 98 -35.07 -9.12 29.30
N LYS A 99 -34.05 -8.76 30.09
CA LYS A 99 -34.20 -8.22 31.47
C LYS A 99 -33.19 -7.10 31.76
N PRO A 100 -33.45 -6.21 32.74
CA PRO A 100 -32.45 -5.26 33.22
C PRO A 100 -31.25 -6.05 33.77
N MET A 101 -30.05 -5.84 33.22
CA MET A 101 -28.79 -6.55 33.51
C MET A 101 -28.56 -7.92 32.83
N GLU A 102 -29.46 -8.44 31.99
CA GLU A 102 -29.20 -9.66 31.21
C GLU A 102 -29.02 -9.31 29.72
N HIS A 103 -27.79 -9.47 29.23
CA HIS A 103 -27.42 -9.31 27.82
C HIS A 103 -27.37 -10.68 27.16
N GLU A 104 -28.28 -10.94 26.22
CA GLU A 104 -28.22 -12.12 25.36
C GLU A 104 -27.47 -11.72 24.09
N CYS A 105 -26.15 -11.93 24.11
CA CYS A 105 -25.33 -11.69 22.93
C CYS A 105 -25.68 -12.72 21.87
N VAL A 106 -26.24 -12.29 20.73
CA VAL A 106 -26.47 -13.19 19.57
C VAL A 106 -25.13 -13.73 19.03
N HIS A 107 -24.01 -13.07 19.36
CA HIS A 107 -22.65 -13.45 18.96
C HIS A 107 -21.94 -14.37 19.96
N LEU A 108 -22.59 -14.80 21.05
CA LEU A 108 -22.15 -15.99 21.79
C LEU A 108 -22.49 -17.21 20.93
N GLN A 109 -21.77 -17.40 19.83
CA GLN A 109 -21.70 -18.70 19.20
C GLN A 109 -21.06 -19.67 20.19
N GLU A 110 -21.59 -20.89 20.29
CA GLU A 110 -20.86 -21.96 20.96
C GLU A 110 -19.46 -22.02 20.34
N ILE A 111 -18.42 -21.97 21.17
CA ILE A 111 -17.04 -22.14 20.72
C ILE A 111 -16.90 -23.59 20.29
N THR A 112 -17.22 -23.85 19.03
CA THR A 112 -17.00 -25.14 18.39
C THR A 112 -15.60 -25.18 17.82
N GLU A 113 -14.99 -26.37 17.77
CA GLU A 113 -13.68 -26.56 17.16
C GLU A 113 -13.65 -26.10 15.69
N ALA A 114 -14.77 -26.26 14.97
CA ALA A 114 -14.92 -25.81 13.60
C ALA A 114 -14.87 -24.27 13.47
N ALA A 115 -15.64 -23.54 14.30
CA ALA A 115 -15.62 -22.07 14.29
C ALA A 115 -14.25 -21.51 14.72
N GLY A 116 -13.60 -22.14 15.69
CA GLY A 116 -12.25 -21.75 16.13
C GLY A 116 -11.19 -22.00 15.06
N THR A 117 -11.33 -23.06 14.27
CA THR A 117 -10.40 -23.37 13.16
C THR A 117 -10.58 -22.40 12.00
N GLU A 118 -11.82 -22.08 11.62
CA GLU A 118 -12.12 -21.09 10.59
C GLU A 118 -11.56 -19.70 10.95
N GLU A 119 -11.72 -19.27 12.20
CA GLU A 119 -11.15 -18.00 12.67
C GLU A 119 -9.61 -18.02 12.63
N ALA A 120 -8.99 -19.13 13.04
CA ALA A 120 -7.53 -19.27 13.00
C ALA A 120 -6.99 -19.21 11.57
N GLU A 121 -7.66 -19.86 10.62
CA GLU A 121 -7.33 -19.81 9.18
C GLU A 121 -7.46 -18.38 8.64
N ALA A 122 -8.58 -17.70 8.91
CA ALA A 122 -8.79 -16.32 8.48
C ALA A 122 -7.72 -15.35 9.03
N ASN A 123 -7.30 -15.55 10.29
CA ASN A 123 -6.22 -14.77 10.90
C ASN A 123 -4.86 -15.06 10.22
N ALA A 124 -4.57 -16.32 9.92
CA ALA A 124 -3.34 -16.71 9.24
C ALA A 124 -3.28 -16.15 7.81
N GLU A 125 -4.39 -16.18 7.07
CA GLU A 125 -4.50 -15.57 5.74
C GLU A 125 -4.27 -14.05 5.80
N TYR A 126 -4.88 -13.36 6.76
CA TYR A 126 -4.66 -11.94 6.99
C TYR A 126 -3.19 -11.62 7.28
N ASP A 127 -2.57 -12.36 8.22
CA ASP A 127 -1.18 -12.15 8.63
C ASP A 127 -0.22 -12.42 7.47
N ASN A 128 -0.50 -13.43 6.65
CA ASN A 128 0.29 -13.74 5.45
C ASN A 128 0.13 -12.66 4.38
N ALA A 129 -1.10 -12.27 4.04
CA ALA A 129 -1.35 -11.22 3.05
C ALA A 129 -0.67 -9.89 3.43
N LEU A 130 -0.72 -9.54 4.71
CA LEU A 130 -0.06 -8.33 5.22
C LEU A 130 1.47 -8.44 5.10
N LYS A 131 2.06 -9.59 5.45
CA LYS A 131 3.50 -9.82 5.33
C LYS A 131 3.98 -9.78 3.88
N GLU A 132 3.27 -10.44 2.96
CA GLU A 132 3.59 -10.45 1.53
C GLU A 132 3.51 -9.05 0.95
N ALA A 133 2.49 -8.27 1.30
CA ALA A 133 2.37 -6.90 0.83
C ALA A 133 3.52 -6.01 1.36
N ILE A 134 3.93 -6.18 2.63
CA ILE A 134 5.08 -5.45 3.20
C ILE A 134 6.38 -5.85 2.51
N ARG A 135 6.59 -7.15 2.29
CA ARG A 135 7.77 -7.67 1.58
C ARG A 135 7.84 -7.09 0.17
N GLY A 136 6.75 -7.15 -0.58
CA GLY A 136 6.71 -6.61 -1.94
C GLY A 136 6.97 -5.10 -2.00
N VAL A 137 6.55 -4.33 -0.99
CA VAL A 137 6.93 -2.90 -0.90
C VAL A 137 8.44 -2.74 -0.71
N GLN A 138 9.06 -3.56 0.15
CA GLN A 138 10.51 -3.53 0.36
C GLN A 138 11.28 -3.92 -0.90
N ASP A 139 10.83 -4.95 -1.59
CA ASP A 139 11.46 -5.43 -2.81
C ASP A 139 11.37 -4.38 -3.93
N ALA A 140 10.19 -3.74 -4.10
CA ALA A 140 10.02 -2.65 -5.04
C ALA A 140 10.92 -1.45 -4.71
N VAL A 141 11.07 -1.09 -3.41
CA VAL A 141 11.98 -0.01 -2.98
C VAL A 141 13.44 -0.35 -3.33
N THR A 142 13.87 -1.58 -3.07
CA THR A 142 15.22 -2.04 -3.42
C THR A 142 15.46 -1.93 -4.93
N ALA A 143 14.54 -2.48 -5.75
CA ALA A 143 14.64 -2.43 -7.21
C ALA A 143 14.65 -0.99 -7.75
N ILE A 144 13.82 -0.10 -7.20
CA ILE A 144 13.85 1.32 -7.58
C ILE A 144 15.21 1.94 -7.28
N ASN A 145 15.78 1.69 -6.11
CA ASN A 145 17.07 2.26 -5.73
C ASN A 145 18.21 1.74 -6.60
N GLU A 146 18.17 0.46 -6.98
CA GLU A 146 19.13 -0.16 -7.91
C GLU A 146 19.06 0.51 -9.28
N HIS A 147 17.88 0.61 -9.88
CA HIS A 147 17.72 1.29 -11.18
C HIS A 147 18.08 2.78 -11.13
N LEU A 148 17.79 3.48 -10.01
CA LEU A 148 18.21 4.87 -9.84
C LEU A 148 19.73 5.00 -9.74
N GLU A 149 20.43 4.01 -9.19
CA GLU A 149 21.90 3.99 -9.20
C GLU A 149 22.44 3.77 -10.60
N GLU A 150 21.85 2.85 -11.38
CA GLU A 150 22.20 2.66 -12.78
C GLU A 150 22.03 3.95 -13.60
N VAL A 151 20.91 4.66 -13.43
CA VAL A 151 20.69 5.97 -14.05
C VAL A 151 21.76 6.99 -13.64
N ARG A 152 22.19 7.01 -12.36
CA ARG A 152 23.26 7.91 -11.90
C ARG A 152 24.60 7.59 -12.55
N TYR A 153 24.95 6.31 -12.69
CA TYR A 153 26.18 5.89 -13.36
C TYR A 153 26.17 6.33 -14.83
N GLU A 154 25.05 6.15 -15.51
CA GLU A 154 24.88 6.54 -16.91
C GLU A 154 24.97 8.05 -17.14
N ILE A 155 24.40 8.85 -16.23
CA ILE A 155 24.53 10.31 -16.27
C ILE A 155 25.99 10.71 -16.04
N ALA A 156 26.66 10.13 -15.05
CA ALA A 156 28.05 10.44 -14.75
C ALA A 156 29.00 10.07 -15.91
N ALA A 157 28.70 8.99 -16.64
CA ALA A 157 29.44 8.61 -17.84
C ALA A 157 29.29 9.67 -18.94
N LEU A 158 28.07 10.17 -19.18
CA LEU A 158 27.81 11.24 -20.15
C LEU A 158 28.49 12.57 -19.78
N GLU A 159 28.55 12.92 -18.50
CA GLU A 159 29.17 14.18 -18.05
C GLU A 159 30.71 14.16 -18.12
N ALA A 160 31.30 12.97 -18.25
CA ALA A 160 32.74 12.78 -18.35
C ALA A 160 33.28 12.82 -19.80
N GLU A 161 32.39 12.83 -20.80
CA GLU A 161 32.69 12.97 -22.24
C GLU A 161 32.73 14.44 -22.69
#